data_AF-A0A1V0TU40-F1
#
_entry.id   AF-A0A1V0TU40-F1
#
_cell.length_a   1.000
_cell.length_b   1.000
_cell.length_c   1.000
_cell.angle_alpha   90.00
_cell.angle_beta   90.00
_cell.angle_gamma   90.00
#
_symmetry.space_group_name_H-M   'P 1'
#
loop_
_entity.id
_entity.type
_entity.pdbx_description
1 polymer ?
#
loop_
_entity_poly.entity_id
_entity_poly.type
_entity_poly.pdbx_seq_one_letter_code
_entity_poly.pdbx_strand_id
1 'polypeptide(L)' 'MNERDRTTCQWCQGTGYVTRALAYCSGVDPFHGPAETVHRAGECKHCRGTGAYDARQDPLLEHWREEEPGDEA' A
#
# COMPACT_ATOMS: atom_id res chain seq x y z
N MET A 1 -20.89 11.40 9.96
CA MET A 1 -19.74 10.92 9.16
C MET A 1 -19.99 11.30 7.72
N ASN A 2 -19.17 12.19 7.16
CA ASN A 2 -19.29 12.59 5.75
C ASN A 2 -18.90 11.42 4.84
N GLU A 3 -19.50 11.32 3.67
CA GLU A 3 -19.24 10.25 2.69
C GLU A 3 -17.77 10.20 2.22
N ARG A 4 -17.08 11.36 2.30
CA ARG A 4 -15.63 11.46 2.10
C ARG A 4 -14.81 10.70 3.13
N ASP A 5 -15.22 10.66 4.40
CA ASP A 5 -14.47 9.92 5.44
C ASP A 5 -14.55 8.40 5.26
N ARG A 6 -15.66 7.90 4.69
CA ARG A 6 -15.83 6.46 4.41
C ARG A 6 -14.94 5.97 3.28
N THR A 7 -14.54 6.87 2.39
CA THR A 7 -13.71 6.55 1.24
C THR A 7 -12.25 6.92 1.46
N THR A 8 -11.89 7.74 2.45
CA THR A 8 -10.49 8.05 2.75
C THR A 8 -9.68 6.78 3.00
N CYS A 9 -8.60 6.61 2.23
CA CYS A 9 -7.69 5.49 2.41
C CYS A 9 -6.94 5.58 3.73
N GLN A 10 -7.23 4.66 4.66
CA GLN A 10 -6.67 4.65 6.01
C GLN A 10 -5.16 4.36 6.05
N TRP A 11 -4.58 3.83 4.97
CA TRP A 11 -3.14 3.56 4.92
C TRP A 11 -2.30 4.77 4.53
N CYS A 12 -2.82 5.63 3.65
CA CYS A 12 -2.14 6.87 3.25
C CYS A 12 -2.79 8.12 3.84
N GLN A 13 -3.86 7.96 4.63
CA GLN A 13 -4.62 9.08 5.21
C GLN A 13 -5.13 10.06 4.14
N GLY A 14 -5.55 9.54 2.99
CA GLY A 14 -6.09 10.33 1.90
C GLY A 14 -5.07 10.95 0.94
N THR A 15 -3.77 10.81 1.18
CA THR A 15 -2.75 11.48 0.35
C THR A 15 -2.48 10.79 -0.99
N GLY A 16 -2.82 9.51 -1.11
CA GLY A 16 -2.47 8.68 -2.27
C GLY A 16 -1.02 8.16 -2.26
N TYR A 17 -0.15 8.66 -1.39
CA TYR A 17 1.27 8.33 -1.36
C TYR A 17 1.75 8.00 0.06
N VAL A 18 2.74 7.11 0.16
CA VAL A 18 3.38 6.77 1.43
C VAL A 18 4.87 7.00 1.32
N THR A 19 5.41 7.74 2.28
CA THR A 19 6.86 7.91 2.43
C THR A 19 7.44 6.74 3.21
N ARG A 20 8.52 6.14 2.71
CA ARG A 20 9.28 5.09 3.37
C ARG A 20 10.72 5.56 3.55
N ALA A 21 11.23 5.38 4.77
CA ALA A 21 12.66 5.46 5.02
C ALA A 21 13.27 4.07 4.81
N LEU A 22 14.25 3.96 3.94
CA LEU A 22 14.99 2.72 3.66
C LEU A 22 16.42 2.91 4.15
N ALA A 23 16.94 1.95 4.90
CA ALA A 23 18.36 1.88 5.20
C ALA A 23 19.06 1.10 4.08
N TYR A 24 20.04 1.72 3.44
CA TYR A 24 20.93 1.09 2.48
C TYR A 24 22.28 0.82 3.14
N CYS A 25 22.64 -0.45 3.24
CA CYS A 25 23.94 -0.89 3.73
C CYS A 25 24.72 -1.45 2.54
N SER A 26 25.90 -0.91 2.25
CA SER A 26 26.80 -1.49 1.25
C SER A 26 27.59 -2.63 1.88
N GLY A 27 27.40 -3.86 1.40
CA GLY A 27 28.13 -5.03 1.91
C GLY A 27 27.27 -6.30 1.91
N VAL A 28 27.86 -7.40 2.36
CA VAL A 28 27.17 -8.70 2.44
C VAL A 28 26.35 -8.86 3.72
N ASP A 29 26.64 -8.05 4.75
CA ASP A 29 25.94 -8.06 6.02
C ASP A 29 25.11 -6.77 6.16
N PRO A 30 23.77 -6.86 6.10
CA PRO A 30 22.90 -5.69 6.18
C PRO A 30 22.76 -5.14 7.61
N PHE A 31 23.24 -5.87 8.63
CA PHE A 31 23.13 -5.47 10.04
C PHE A 31 24.41 -4.84 10.59
N HIS A 32 25.53 -4.97 9.88
CA HIS A 32 26.83 -4.45 10.32
C HIS A 32 27.42 -3.51 9.26
N GLY A 33 27.76 -2.29 9.69
CA GLY A 33 28.41 -1.28 8.85
C GLY A 33 27.66 0.04 8.79
N PRO A 34 28.20 1.04 8.07
CA PRO A 34 27.52 2.32 7.85
C PRO A 34 26.27 2.11 6.98
N ALA A 35 25.16 2.68 7.42
CA ALA A 35 23.89 2.67 6.69
C ALA A 35 23.54 4.09 6.25
N GLU A 36 23.23 4.25 4.97
CA GLU A 36 22.65 5.48 4.44
C GLU A 36 21.13 5.38 4.49
N THR A 37 20.47 6.38 5.08
CA THR A 37 19.01 6.44 5.09
C THR A 37 18.52 7.21 3.88
N VAL A 38 17.71 6.56 3.06
CA VAL A 38 17.10 7.15 1.85
C VAL A 38 15.59 7.23 2.06
N HIS A 39 15.04 8.43 1.91
CA HIS A 39 13.59 8.64 1.92
C HIS A 39 13.04 8.52 0.51
N ARG A 40 12.04 7.65 0.32
CA ARG A 40 11.32 7.51 -0.95
C ARG A 40 9.83 7.67 -0.72
N ALA A 41 9.18 8.43 -1.59
CA ALA A 41 7.72 8.43 -1.69
C ALA A 41 7.31 7.51 -2.84
N GLY A 42 6.27 6.71 -2.61
CA GLY A 42 5.66 5.88 -3.64
C GLY A 42 4.16 5.89 -3.49
N GLU A 43 3.46 5.53 -4.56
CA GLU A 43 2.02 5.39 -4.53
C GLU A 43 1.60 4.38 -3.46
N CYS A 44 0.50 4.70 -2.77
CA CYS A 44 -0.08 3.81 -1.79
C CYS A 44 -0.60 2.56 -2.50
N LYS A 45 -0.05 1.39 -2.16
CA LYS A 45 -0.43 0.11 -2.77
C LYS A 45 -1.91 -0.27 -2.60
N HIS A 46 -2.58 0.27 -1.59
CA HIS A 46 -3.97 -0.07 -1.25
C HIS A 46 -4.99 0.74 -2.05
N CYS A 47 -4.74 2.04 -2.25
CA CYS A 47 -5.60 2.91 -3.05
C CYS A 47 -5.04 3.24 -4.43
N ARG A 48 -3.90 2.65 -4.82
CA ARG A 48 -3.24 2.84 -6.11
C ARG A 48 -3.08 4.33 -6.50
N GLY A 49 -2.66 5.16 -5.53
CA GLY A 49 -2.42 6.59 -5.78
C GLY A 49 -3.65 7.50 -5.65
N THR A 50 -4.87 6.96 -5.53
CA THR A 50 -6.09 7.77 -5.58
C THR A 50 -6.41 8.52 -4.27
N GLY A 51 -5.85 8.08 -3.14
CA GLY A 51 -6.19 8.59 -1.81
C GLY A 51 -7.54 8.08 -1.27
N ALA A 52 -8.35 7.43 -2.11
CA ALA A 52 -9.62 6.81 -1.71
C ALA A 52 -9.50 5.28 -1.72
N TYR A 53 -9.93 4.61 -0.67
CA TYR A 53 -9.93 3.15 -0.62
C TYR A 53 -11.08 2.58 -1.45
N ASP A 54 -10.74 1.70 -2.39
CA ASP A 54 -11.67 0.87 -3.15
C ASP A 54 -11.21 -0.59 -3.02
N ALA A 55 -12.02 -1.43 -2.37
CA ALA A 55 -11.72 -2.85 -2.18
C ALA A 55 -11.50 -3.59 -3.51
N ARG A 56 -12.08 -3.11 -4.61
CA ARG A 56 -11.88 -3.67 -5.96
C ARG A 56 -10.50 -3.35 -6.53
N GLN A 57 -9.74 -2.44 -5.93
CA GLN A 57 -8.38 -2.09 -6.33
C GLN A 57 -7.32 -2.60 -5.35
N ASP A 58 -7.72 -3.14 -4.19
CA ASP A 58 -6.79 -3.66 -3.20
C ASP A 58 -6.20 -5.01 -3.66
N PRO A 59 -4.88 -5.09 -3.92
CA PRO A 59 -4.22 -6.33 -4.32
C PRO A 59 -4.24 -7.41 -3.25
N LEU A 60 -4.37 -7.05 -1.97
CA LEU A 60 -4.44 -8.04 -0.89
C LEU A 60 -5.72 -8.85 -0.94
N LEU A 61 -6.76 -8.36 -1.63
CA LEU A 61 -8.03 -9.06 -1.79
C LEU A 61 -8.11 -9.87 -3.08
N GLU A 62 -7.04 -9.94 -3.89
CA GLU A 62 -7.04 -10.67 -5.16
C GLU A 62 -7.42 -12.15 -4.98
N HIS A 63 -6.84 -12.84 -3.98
CA HIS A 63 -7.13 -14.25 -3.70
C HIS A 63 -8.60 -14.53 -3.28
N TRP A 64 -9.28 -13.58 -2.64
CA TRP A 64 -10.69 -13.71 -2.27
C TRP A 64 -11.65 -13.52 -3.45
N ARG A 65 -11.17 -12.97 -4.59
CA ARG A 65 -11.99 -12.78 -5.79
C ARG A 65 -12.05 -14.03 -6.66
N GLU A 66 -11.05 -14.90 -6.56
CA GLU A 66 -10.98 -16.15 -7.31
C GLU A 66 -11.91 -17.22 -6.73
N GLU A 67 -12.41 -17.02 -5.51
CA GLU A 67 -13.30 -17.95 -4.80
C GLU A 67 -14.79 -17.64 -4.92
N GLU A 68 -15.22 -16.59 -5.65
CA GLU A 68 -16.65 -16.44 -5.94
C GLU A 68 -17.09 -17.60 -6.85
N PRO A 69 -17.88 -18.58 -6.35
CA PRO A 69 -18.42 -19.61 -7.21
C PRO A 69 -19.35 -18.87 -8.17
N GLY A 70 -19.14 -19.05 -9.47
CA GLY A 70 -20.16 -18.65 -10.43
C GLY A 70 -21.48 -19.24 -9.95
N ASP A 71 -22.50 -18.37 -9.82
CA ASP A 71 -23.89 -18.79 -9.79
C ASP A 71 -24.12 -19.69 -11.01
N GLU A 72 -23.98 -21.00 -10.84
CA GLU A 72 -24.50 -21.99 -11.78
C GLU A 72 -26.02 -21.94 -11.67
N ALA A 73 -26.61 -21.28 -12.67
CA ALA A 73 -28.05 -21.12 -12.88
C ALA A 73 -28.77 -22.42 -13.25
#